data_AF-A0A847M4M9-F1
#
_entry.id   AF-A0A847M4M9-F1
#
_cell.length_a   1.000
_cell.length_b   1.000
_cell.length_c   1.000
_cell.angle_alpha   90.00
_cell.angle_beta   90.00
_cell.angle_gamma   90.00
#
_symmetry.space_group_name_H-M   'P 1'
#
loop_
_entity.id
_entity.type
_entity.pdbx_description
1 polymer ?
#
loop_
_entity_poly.entity_id
_entity_poly.type
_entity_poly.pdbx_seq_one_letter_code
_entity_poly.pdbx_strand_id
1 'polypeptide(L)'
;MAKISQEDKHKYFERIKPYKEATEAILARERSILSLMQKDSNGAAYKRLTLADEMLNLASYYLVMNGVSQAVLGVKNEDTLNEARKALYKTVIYLEEVVTNLIDVPYSEYSEKLKELEGLNAERRYALIRKLGLAIQLVEEAYGDNTKWKWAFVELEGRFATVAKNIFDLKNAVANFDPRSPDYEVSVYHMRTIKRLLMQAADRYREKYELSTNRIDDFKQAINYLGALRRIHILLGERDDAETVKKKQDIWSAKLEADQKKKEDPFLSKK
;
A
#
# COMPACT_ATOMS: atom_id res chain seq x y z
N MET A 1 -15.46 -25.78 -21.20
CA MET A 1 -14.22 -25.88 -20.40
C MET A 1 -13.63 -27.26 -20.60
N ALA A 2 -12.39 -27.35 -21.09
CA ALA A 2 -11.71 -28.64 -21.24
C ALA A 2 -11.54 -29.30 -19.86
N LYS A 3 -11.80 -30.61 -19.78
CA LYS A 3 -11.72 -31.36 -18.54
C LYS A 3 -10.24 -31.49 -18.15
N ILE A 4 -9.84 -30.86 -17.05
CA ILE A 4 -8.44 -30.90 -16.55
C ILE A 4 -8.01 -32.37 -16.40
N SER A 5 -6.96 -32.77 -17.13
CA SER A 5 -6.47 -34.15 -17.10
C SER A 5 -5.73 -34.45 -15.79
N GLN A 6 -5.62 -35.74 -15.43
CA GLN A 6 -4.80 -36.15 -14.27
C GLN A 6 -3.31 -35.85 -14.50
N GLU A 7 -2.86 -35.92 -15.74
CA GLU A 7 -1.48 -35.59 -16.12
C GLU A 7 -1.18 -34.10 -15.90
N ASP A 8 -2.10 -33.21 -16.27
CA ASP A 8 -1.93 -31.76 -16.07
C ASP A 8 -1.92 -31.41 -14.58
N LYS A 9 -2.75 -32.08 -13.76
CA LYS A 9 -2.70 -31.94 -12.30
C LYS A 9 -1.37 -32.38 -11.73
N HIS A 10 -0.86 -33.54 -12.18
CA HIS A 10 0.44 -34.03 -11.72
C HIS A 10 1.57 -33.05 -12.09
N LYS A 11 1.61 -32.59 -13.35
CA LYS A 11 2.57 -31.59 -13.83
C LYS A 11 2.49 -30.28 -13.03
N TYR A 12 1.27 -29.83 -12.72
CA TYR A 12 1.06 -28.65 -11.87
C TYR A 12 1.68 -28.86 -10.49
N PHE A 13 1.36 -29.95 -9.78
CA PHE A 13 1.85 -30.20 -8.43
C PHE A 13 3.38 -30.34 -8.37
N GLU A 14 4.00 -30.97 -9.36
CA GLU A 14 5.47 -31.03 -9.44
C GLU A 14 6.09 -29.65 -9.62
N ARG A 15 5.53 -28.82 -10.52
CA ARG A 15 6.06 -27.47 -10.79
C ARG A 15 5.87 -26.51 -9.61
N ILE A 16 4.80 -26.64 -8.83
CA ILE A 16 4.57 -25.76 -7.69
C ILE A 16 5.28 -26.19 -6.41
N LYS A 17 5.80 -27.42 -6.34
CA LYS A 17 6.44 -27.97 -5.15
C LYS A 17 7.55 -27.07 -4.55
N PRO A 18 8.57 -26.61 -5.30
CA PRO A 18 9.63 -25.77 -4.73
C PRO A 18 9.10 -24.43 -4.19
N TYR A 19 8.09 -23.84 -4.84
CA TYR A 19 7.48 -22.60 -4.38
C TYR A 19 6.66 -22.81 -3.12
N LYS A 20 5.96 -23.95 -3.00
CA LYS A 20 5.23 -24.31 -1.80
C LYS A 20 6.18 -24.49 -0.61
N GLU A 21 7.27 -25.22 -0.78
CA GLU A 21 8.30 -25.38 0.26
C GLU A 21 8.90 -24.02 0.68
N ALA A 22 9.16 -23.13 -0.28
CA ALA A 22 9.62 -21.77 0.01
C ALA A 22 8.58 -20.96 0.82
N THR A 23 7.29 -21.06 0.48
CA THR A 23 6.22 -20.37 1.22
C THR A 23 6.10 -20.86 2.66
N GLU A 24 6.21 -22.18 2.89
CA GLU A 24 6.17 -22.79 4.22
C GLU A 24 7.38 -22.37 5.07
N ALA A 25 8.56 -22.31 4.46
CA ALA A 25 9.77 -21.82 5.13
C ALA A 25 9.65 -20.35 5.56
N ILE A 26 9.11 -19.48 4.69
CA ILE A 26 8.86 -18.07 5.03
C ILE A 26 7.89 -17.96 6.20
N LEU A 27 6.77 -18.69 6.17
CA LEU A 27 5.77 -18.67 7.25
C LEU A 27 6.32 -19.25 8.58
N ALA A 28 7.25 -20.19 8.52
CA ALA A 28 7.95 -20.69 9.71
C ALA A 28 8.90 -19.62 10.29
N ARG A 29 9.69 -18.93 9.43
CA ARG A 29 10.56 -17.82 9.84
C ARG A 29 9.75 -16.66 10.44
N GLU A 30 8.64 -16.29 9.81
CA GLU A 30 7.72 -15.25 10.31
C GLU A 30 7.30 -15.56 11.76
N ARG A 31 6.78 -16.76 12.01
CA ARG A 31 6.35 -17.19 13.35
C ARG A 31 7.49 -17.17 14.37
N SER A 32 8.69 -17.59 13.95
CA SER A 32 9.88 -17.57 14.82
C SER A 32 10.27 -16.15 15.21
N ILE A 33 10.37 -15.22 14.25
CA ILE A 33 10.72 -13.82 14.48
C ILE A 33 9.67 -13.14 15.37
N LEU A 34 8.37 -13.36 15.11
CA LEU A 34 7.30 -12.80 15.93
C LEU A 34 7.37 -13.30 17.39
N SER A 35 7.65 -14.60 17.59
CA SER A 35 7.83 -15.14 18.94
C SER A 35 9.05 -14.56 19.66
N LEU A 36 10.15 -14.33 18.93
CA LEU A 36 11.34 -13.66 19.47
C LEU A 36 11.05 -12.20 19.84
N MET A 37 10.28 -11.48 19.01
CA MET A 37 9.89 -10.09 19.28
C MET A 37 8.98 -9.94 20.51
N GLN A 38 8.18 -10.96 20.83
CA GLN A 38 7.39 -10.97 22.06
C GLN A 38 8.26 -11.06 23.32
N LYS A 39 9.44 -11.69 23.21
CA LYS A 39 10.37 -11.88 24.33
C LYS A 39 11.39 -10.74 24.45
N ASP A 40 11.82 -10.21 23.31
CA ASP A 40 12.81 -9.13 23.21
C ASP A 40 12.43 -8.13 22.11
N SER A 41 12.09 -6.92 22.53
CA SER A 41 11.73 -5.80 21.67
C SER A 41 12.93 -5.09 21.06
N ASN A 42 14.17 -5.47 21.41
CA ASN A 42 15.36 -4.86 20.82
C ASN A 42 15.40 -5.09 19.30
N GLY A 43 15.71 -4.04 18.55
CA GLY A 43 15.74 -4.06 17.08
C GLY A 43 14.39 -4.38 16.41
N ALA A 44 13.26 -4.18 17.11
CA ALA A 44 11.94 -4.55 16.60
C ALA A 44 11.59 -3.88 15.26
N ALA A 45 11.99 -2.62 15.01
CA ALA A 45 11.80 -1.99 13.71
C ALA A 45 12.53 -2.74 12.57
N TYR A 46 13.80 -3.08 12.76
CA TYR A 46 14.56 -3.84 11.75
C TYR A 46 13.99 -5.24 11.54
N LYS A 47 13.58 -5.93 12.62
CA LYS A 47 12.89 -7.23 12.52
C LYS A 47 11.61 -7.11 11.69
N ARG A 48 10.82 -6.05 11.87
CA ARG A 48 9.60 -5.77 11.07
C ARG A 48 9.90 -5.45 9.61
N LEU A 49 10.95 -4.69 9.32
CA LEU A 49 11.38 -4.45 7.93
C LEU A 49 11.76 -5.76 7.24
N THR A 50 12.49 -6.64 7.93
CA THR A 50 12.79 -7.99 7.41
C THR A 50 11.52 -8.80 7.18
N LEU A 51 10.56 -8.77 8.12
CA LEU A 51 9.27 -9.44 7.95
C LEU A 51 8.48 -8.88 6.77
N ALA A 52 8.49 -7.56 6.56
CA ALA A 52 7.86 -6.93 5.41
C ALA A 52 8.47 -7.44 4.09
N ASP A 53 9.80 -7.55 4.01
CA ASP A 53 10.45 -8.10 2.82
C ASP A 53 10.12 -9.58 2.58
N GLU A 54 10.11 -10.39 3.64
CA GLU A 54 9.72 -11.80 3.59
C GLU A 54 8.27 -11.98 3.11
N MET A 55 7.34 -11.13 3.57
CA MET A 55 5.95 -11.14 3.10
C MET A 55 5.81 -10.71 1.63
N LEU A 56 6.64 -9.80 1.14
CA LEU A 56 6.70 -9.47 -0.30
C LEU A 56 7.20 -10.65 -1.14
N ASN A 57 8.22 -11.36 -0.65
CA ASN A 57 8.72 -12.58 -1.30
C ASN A 57 7.64 -13.67 -1.30
N LEU A 58 6.90 -13.81 -0.20
CA LEU A 58 5.77 -14.73 -0.08
C LEU A 58 4.67 -14.43 -1.11
N ALA A 59 4.28 -13.16 -1.26
CA ALA A 59 3.31 -12.74 -2.28
C ALA A 59 3.80 -13.08 -3.71
N SER A 60 5.09 -12.93 -3.97
CA SER A 60 5.70 -13.25 -5.26
C SER A 60 5.63 -14.75 -5.57
N TYR A 61 5.90 -15.62 -4.58
CA TYR A 61 5.75 -17.07 -4.78
C TYR A 61 4.31 -17.48 -5.06
N TYR A 62 3.33 -16.88 -4.37
CA TYR A 62 1.93 -17.11 -4.67
C TYR A 62 1.54 -16.64 -6.08
N LEU A 63 2.05 -15.50 -6.54
CA LEU A 63 1.85 -15.07 -7.93
C LEU A 63 2.41 -16.09 -8.93
N VAL A 64 3.62 -16.62 -8.70
CA VAL A 64 4.22 -17.65 -9.54
C VAL A 64 3.36 -18.91 -9.56
N MET A 65 2.89 -19.38 -8.40
CA MET A 65 2.00 -20.55 -8.31
C MET A 65 0.69 -20.35 -9.08
N ASN A 66 0.09 -19.15 -9.02
CA ASN A 66 -1.07 -18.80 -9.84
C ASN A 66 -0.71 -18.79 -11.34
N GLY A 67 0.44 -18.23 -11.73
CA GLY A 67 0.92 -18.24 -13.12
C GLY A 67 1.11 -19.66 -13.66
N VAL A 68 1.67 -20.57 -12.85
CA VAL A 68 1.77 -22.00 -13.20
C VAL A 68 0.39 -22.64 -13.33
N SER A 69 -0.56 -22.31 -12.46
CA SER A 69 -1.95 -22.78 -12.58
C SER A 69 -2.57 -22.35 -13.91
N GLN A 70 -2.41 -21.08 -14.28
CA GLN A 70 -2.95 -20.59 -15.55
C GLN A 70 -2.26 -21.23 -16.76
N ALA A 71 -0.94 -21.41 -16.71
CA ALA A 71 -0.18 -21.99 -17.81
C ALA A 71 -0.41 -23.49 -18.01
N VAL A 72 -0.60 -24.25 -16.93
CA VAL A 72 -0.72 -25.72 -17.00
C VAL A 72 -2.18 -26.17 -17.00
N LEU A 73 -3.03 -25.54 -16.18
CA LEU A 73 -4.43 -25.96 -15.99
C LEU A 73 -5.42 -25.06 -16.74
N GLY A 74 -4.97 -23.92 -17.30
CA GLY A 74 -5.84 -22.94 -17.96
C GLY A 74 -6.78 -22.20 -17.01
N VAL A 75 -6.57 -22.32 -15.69
CA VAL A 75 -7.46 -21.75 -14.67
C VAL A 75 -6.67 -20.90 -13.67
N LYS A 76 -7.30 -19.80 -13.24
CA LYS A 76 -6.81 -18.94 -12.16
C LYS A 76 -6.95 -19.66 -10.83
N ASN A 77 -5.93 -19.56 -9.97
CA ASN A 77 -5.96 -20.10 -8.62
C ASN A 77 -6.32 -18.99 -7.63
N GLU A 78 -7.62 -18.79 -7.40
CA GLU A 78 -8.11 -17.73 -6.51
C GLU A 78 -7.63 -17.88 -5.06
N ASP A 79 -7.49 -19.12 -4.56
CA ASP A 79 -7.01 -19.37 -3.20
C ASP A 79 -5.58 -18.86 -3.02
N THR A 80 -4.73 -19.16 -4.00
CA THR A 80 -3.34 -18.68 -4.00
C THR A 80 -3.28 -17.15 -4.10
N LEU A 81 -4.12 -16.53 -4.93
CA LEU A 81 -4.21 -15.07 -5.00
C LEU A 81 -4.71 -14.43 -3.70
N ASN A 82 -5.64 -15.10 -3.00
CA ASN A 82 -6.11 -14.65 -1.69
C ASN A 82 -4.97 -14.65 -0.66
N GLU A 83 -4.11 -15.67 -0.67
CA GLU A 83 -2.92 -15.70 0.19
C GLU A 83 -1.88 -14.63 -0.22
N ALA A 84 -1.69 -14.38 -1.52
CA ALA A 84 -0.85 -13.28 -2.00
C ALA A 84 -1.32 -11.92 -1.47
N ARG A 85 -2.62 -11.64 -1.57
CA ARG A 85 -3.20 -10.40 -1.06
C ARG A 85 -3.06 -10.29 0.47
N LYS A 86 -3.28 -11.37 1.22
CA LYS A 86 -3.07 -11.38 2.68
C LYS A 86 -1.61 -11.07 3.04
N ALA A 87 -0.65 -11.62 2.30
CA ALA A 87 0.77 -11.32 2.49
C ALA A 87 1.09 -9.83 2.23
N LEU A 88 0.46 -9.21 1.22
CA LEU A 88 0.59 -7.76 0.99
C LEU A 88 0.02 -6.93 2.14
N TYR A 89 -1.16 -7.30 2.68
CA TYR A 89 -1.69 -6.64 3.88
C TYR A 89 -0.76 -6.77 5.08
N LYS A 90 -0.20 -7.97 5.33
CA LYS A 90 0.80 -8.16 6.40
C LYS A 90 2.04 -7.29 6.20
N THR A 91 2.53 -7.19 4.96
CA THR A 91 3.63 -6.29 4.60
C THR A 91 3.33 -4.87 5.05
N VAL A 92 2.17 -4.34 4.66
CA VAL A 92 1.75 -2.98 5.01
C VAL A 92 1.59 -2.81 6.51
N ILE A 93 0.98 -3.78 7.21
CA ILE A 93 0.85 -3.76 8.68
C ILE A 93 2.22 -3.66 9.36
N TYR A 94 3.20 -4.48 8.95
CA TYR A 94 4.54 -4.40 9.53
C TYR A 94 5.21 -3.06 9.28
N LEU A 95 5.00 -2.47 8.10
CA LEU A 95 5.54 -1.14 7.80
C LEU A 95 4.82 -0.05 8.61
N GLU A 96 3.51 -0.11 8.79
CA GLU A 96 2.77 0.82 9.64
C GLU A 96 3.23 0.75 11.10
N GLU A 97 3.59 -0.42 11.63
CA GLU A 97 4.15 -0.52 12.98
C GLU A 97 5.52 0.15 13.13
N VAL A 98 6.24 0.31 12.01
CA VAL A 98 7.55 0.97 11.92
C VAL A 98 7.41 2.46 11.67
N VAL A 99 6.55 2.89 10.73
CA VAL A 99 6.48 4.28 10.25
C VAL A 99 5.15 4.98 10.57
N THR A 100 4.25 4.33 11.28
CA THR A 100 2.86 4.74 11.57
C THR A 100 1.90 4.67 10.38
N ASN A 101 0.61 4.68 10.66
CA ASN A 101 -0.48 4.79 9.69
C ASN A 101 -1.08 6.21 9.62
N LEU A 102 -0.36 7.22 10.11
CA LEU A 102 -0.85 8.60 10.14
C LEU A 102 -0.78 9.23 8.73
N ILE A 103 -1.91 9.77 8.24
CA ILE A 103 -2.08 10.27 6.87
C ILE A 103 -1.73 11.76 6.79
N ASP A 104 -2.63 12.66 7.20
CA ASP A 104 -2.43 14.12 7.20
C ASP A 104 -2.03 14.63 8.58
N VAL A 105 -0.77 14.45 8.94
CA VAL A 105 -0.18 14.99 10.17
C VAL A 105 1.18 15.64 9.89
N PRO A 106 1.63 16.59 10.73
CA PRO A 106 2.99 17.10 10.68
C PRO A 106 4.04 15.98 10.88
N TYR A 107 5.25 16.17 10.35
CA TYR A 107 6.37 15.24 10.54
C TYR A 107 6.69 14.96 12.01
N SER A 108 6.53 15.97 12.87
CA SER A 108 6.79 15.87 14.32
C SER A 108 5.94 14.79 15.02
N GLU A 109 4.78 14.43 14.46
CA GLU A 109 3.89 13.43 15.07
C GLU A 109 4.39 11.99 14.91
N TYR A 110 5.26 11.72 13.94
CA TYR A 110 5.78 10.37 13.66
C TYR A 110 7.31 10.30 13.57
N SER A 111 8.02 11.42 13.76
CA SER A 111 9.48 11.48 13.65
C SER A 111 10.20 10.60 14.68
N GLU A 112 9.62 10.39 15.86
CA GLU A 112 10.22 9.52 16.90
C GLU A 112 10.34 8.07 16.42
N LYS A 113 9.32 7.56 15.74
CA LYS A 113 9.34 6.21 15.15
C LYS A 113 10.41 6.05 14.07
N LEU A 114 10.70 7.12 13.34
CA LEU A 114 11.71 7.11 12.28
C LEU A 114 13.14 7.16 12.79
N LYS A 115 13.38 7.52 14.06
CA LYS A 115 14.72 7.44 14.67
C LYS A 115 15.24 5.99 14.69
N GLU A 116 14.35 5.02 14.85
CA GLU A 116 14.71 3.59 14.77
C GLU A 116 15.22 3.19 13.36
N LEU A 117 15.00 4.03 12.35
CA LEU A 117 15.39 3.83 10.95
C LEU A 117 16.57 4.67 10.49
N GLU A 118 17.33 5.33 11.37
CA GLU A 118 18.47 6.16 10.96
C GLU A 118 19.53 5.39 10.14
N GLY A 119 19.62 4.06 10.29
CA GLY A 119 20.52 3.22 9.50
C GLY A 119 20.00 2.87 8.09
N LEU A 120 18.77 3.25 7.73
CA LEU A 120 18.17 2.97 6.43
C LEU A 120 18.31 4.17 5.49
N ASN A 121 19.20 4.07 4.50
CA ASN A 121 19.44 5.13 3.51
C ASN A 121 18.25 5.34 2.56
N ALA A 122 18.29 6.44 1.79
CA ALA A 122 17.22 6.82 0.86
C ALA A 122 16.98 5.73 -0.21
N GLU A 123 18.06 5.12 -0.73
CA GLU A 123 17.98 4.06 -1.75
C GLU A 123 17.17 2.85 -1.27
N ARG A 124 17.46 2.35 -0.07
CA ARG A 124 16.75 1.19 0.48
C ARG A 124 15.29 1.51 0.80
N ARG A 125 15.01 2.71 1.31
CA ARG A 125 13.64 3.19 1.55
C ARG A 125 12.85 3.17 0.24
N TYR A 126 13.41 3.74 -0.82
CA TYR A 126 12.72 3.81 -2.10
C TYR A 126 12.61 2.45 -2.79
N ALA A 127 13.64 1.60 -2.72
CA ALA A 127 13.61 0.24 -3.26
C ALA A 127 12.48 -0.60 -2.65
N LEU A 128 12.28 -0.51 -1.33
CA LEU A 128 11.19 -1.19 -0.64
C LEU A 128 9.81 -0.72 -1.14
N ILE A 129 9.63 0.60 -1.32
CA ILE A 129 8.38 1.17 -1.84
C ILE A 129 8.12 0.75 -3.29
N ARG A 130 9.16 0.71 -4.13
CA ARG A 130 9.03 0.20 -5.51
C ARG A 130 8.63 -1.27 -5.53
N LYS A 131 9.28 -2.10 -4.69
CA LYS A 131 8.98 -3.55 -4.59
C LYS A 131 7.54 -3.79 -4.16
N LEU A 132 7.06 -3.08 -3.13
CA LEU A 132 5.68 -3.19 -2.65
C LEU A 132 4.68 -2.68 -3.69
N GLY A 133 4.94 -1.53 -4.32
CA GLY A 133 4.06 -1.01 -5.38
C GLY A 133 3.91 -1.97 -6.55
N LEU A 134 5.03 -2.56 -7.01
CA LEU A 134 5.01 -3.58 -8.07
C LEU A 134 4.23 -4.83 -7.63
N ALA A 135 4.45 -5.31 -6.41
CA ALA A 135 3.75 -6.50 -5.91
C ALA A 135 2.23 -6.28 -5.79
N ILE A 136 1.78 -5.11 -5.33
CA ILE A 136 0.35 -4.76 -5.31
C ILE A 136 -0.23 -4.78 -6.72
N GLN A 137 0.44 -4.11 -7.67
CA GLN A 137 0.00 -4.06 -9.06
C GLN A 137 -0.12 -5.46 -9.67
N LEU A 138 0.89 -6.30 -9.52
CA LEU A 138 0.88 -7.66 -10.08
C LEU A 138 -0.22 -8.53 -9.48
N VAL A 139 -0.51 -8.39 -8.17
CA VAL A 139 -1.62 -9.12 -7.54
C VAL A 139 -2.97 -8.60 -8.02
N GLU A 140 -3.17 -7.28 -8.13
CA GLU A 140 -4.41 -6.69 -8.65
C GLU A 140 -4.66 -7.13 -10.11
N GLU A 141 -3.66 -7.04 -10.97
CA GLU A 141 -3.71 -7.51 -12.37
C GLU A 141 -4.01 -9.01 -12.45
N ALA A 142 -3.39 -9.83 -11.59
CA ALA A 142 -3.65 -11.27 -11.55
C ALA A 142 -5.10 -11.60 -11.17
N TYR A 143 -5.77 -10.77 -10.37
CA TYR A 143 -7.21 -10.88 -10.12
C TYR A 143 -8.06 -10.42 -11.32
N GLY A 144 -7.65 -9.37 -12.02
CA GLY A 144 -8.35 -8.80 -13.17
C GLY A 144 -9.60 -7.98 -12.82
N ASP A 145 -10.16 -7.30 -13.81
CA ASP A 145 -11.13 -6.19 -13.63
C ASP A 145 -12.45 -6.58 -12.95
N ASN A 146 -12.91 -7.82 -13.15
CA ASN A 146 -14.20 -8.31 -12.61
C ASN A 146 -14.07 -8.94 -11.21
N THR A 147 -12.98 -8.65 -10.50
CA THR A 147 -12.76 -9.19 -9.16
C THR A 147 -13.69 -8.55 -8.12
N LYS A 148 -14.29 -9.38 -7.27
CA LYS A 148 -15.02 -8.92 -6.07
C LYS A 148 -14.13 -8.14 -5.09
N TRP A 149 -12.82 -8.19 -5.29
CA TRP A 149 -11.82 -7.55 -4.42
C TRP A 149 -11.42 -6.14 -4.84
N LYS A 150 -12.00 -5.56 -5.91
CA LYS A 150 -11.65 -4.22 -6.43
C LYS A 150 -11.53 -3.17 -5.30
N TRP A 151 -12.51 -3.12 -4.41
CA TRP A 151 -12.55 -2.15 -3.32
C TRP A 151 -11.64 -2.48 -2.13
N ALA A 152 -11.20 -3.74 -2.01
CA ALA A 152 -10.17 -4.10 -1.05
C ALA A 152 -8.80 -3.54 -1.48
N PHE A 153 -8.49 -3.55 -2.79
CA PHE A 153 -7.27 -2.94 -3.29
C PHE A 153 -7.21 -1.44 -3.04
N VAL A 154 -8.32 -0.72 -3.17
CA VAL A 154 -8.38 0.71 -2.81
C VAL A 154 -7.91 0.97 -1.38
N GLU A 155 -8.30 0.10 -0.43
CA GLU A 155 -7.84 0.22 0.95
C GLU A 155 -6.35 -0.11 1.11
N LEU A 156 -5.89 -1.19 0.48
CA LEU A 156 -4.50 -1.61 0.52
C LEU A 156 -3.56 -0.54 -0.07
N GLU A 157 -3.93 0.04 -1.21
CA GLU A 157 -3.19 1.10 -1.88
C GLU A 157 -3.16 2.41 -1.09
N GLY A 158 -4.26 2.77 -0.43
CA GLY A 158 -4.28 3.90 0.48
C GLY A 158 -3.27 3.74 1.62
N ARG A 159 -3.33 2.59 2.29
CA ARG A 159 -2.39 2.27 3.37
C ARG A 159 -0.94 2.23 2.86
N PHE A 160 -0.72 1.70 1.66
CA PHE A 160 0.57 1.77 0.98
C PHE A 160 1.03 3.22 0.72
N ALA A 161 0.17 4.10 0.21
CA ALA A 161 0.49 5.52 0.01
C ALA A 161 0.91 6.20 1.32
N THR A 162 0.23 5.86 2.42
CA THR A 162 0.54 6.35 3.76
C THR A 162 1.93 5.92 4.21
N VAL A 163 2.23 4.63 4.11
CA VAL A 163 3.55 4.07 4.44
C VAL A 163 4.64 4.66 3.54
N ALA A 164 4.39 4.78 2.23
CA ALA A 164 5.35 5.32 1.27
C ALA A 164 5.75 6.76 1.60
N LYS A 165 4.79 7.56 2.09
CA LYS A 165 5.03 8.91 2.61
C LYS A 165 5.78 8.87 3.95
N ASN A 166 5.29 8.09 4.91
CA ASN A 166 5.84 8.07 6.27
C ASN A 166 7.28 7.54 6.34
N ILE A 167 7.67 6.61 5.46
CA ILE A 167 9.04 6.10 5.41
C ILE A 167 10.02 7.08 4.75
N PHE A 168 9.56 8.15 4.10
CA PHE A 168 10.44 9.11 3.46
C PHE A 168 11.22 9.90 4.52
N ASP A 169 12.52 10.09 4.26
CA ASP A 169 13.37 10.86 5.18
C ASP A 169 13.16 12.36 4.99
N LEU A 170 12.09 12.88 5.60
CA LEU A 170 11.79 14.31 5.59
C LEU A 170 12.84 15.15 6.33
N LYS A 171 13.57 14.57 7.29
CA LYS A 171 14.62 15.27 8.04
C LYS A 171 15.78 15.67 7.12
N ASN A 172 16.20 14.76 6.25
CA ASN A 172 17.28 14.99 5.29
C ASN A 172 16.79 15.42 3.90
N ALA A 173 15.49 15.63 3.70
CA ALA A 173 14.90 15.93 2.40
C ALA A 173 15.52 17.14 1.71
N VAL A 174 15.77 18.24 2.44
CA VAL A 174 16.37 19.45 1.87
C VAL A 174 17.78 19.17 1.35
N ALA A 175 18.61 18.45 2.12
CA ALA A 175 19.94 18.06 1.70
C ALA A 175 19.88 17.09 0.52
N ASN A 176 18.92 16.17 0.52
CA ASN A 176 18.74 15.20 -0.53
C ASN A 176 18.07 15.78 -1.79
N PHE A 177 17.56 17.01 -1.76
CA PHE A 177 17.07 17.71 -2.97
C PHE A 177 18.10 18.66 -3.57
N ASP A 178 19.32 18.74 -3.00
CA ASP A 178 20.45 19.35 -3.68
C ASP A 178 20.88 18.42 -4.84
N PRO A 179 20.94 18.89 -6.11
CA PRO A 179 21.43 18.12 -7.25
C PRO A 179 22.83 17.52 -7.08
N ARG A 180 23.62 18.02 -6.13
CA ARG A 180 24.96 17.51 -5.79
C ARG A 180 24.94 16.37 -4.79
N SER A 181 23.79 16.11 -4.15
CA SER A 181 23.65 15.01 -3.22
C SER A 181 23.70 13.67 -3.95
N PRO A 182 24.42 12.65 -3.43
CA PRO A 182 24.38 11.30 -4.00
C PRO A 182 22.98 10.69 -3.92
N ASP A 183 22.13 11.15 -3.00
CA ASP A 183 20.75 10.69 -2.82
C ASP A 183 19.73 11.49 -3.62
N TYR A 184 20.18 12.42 -4.48
CA TYR A 184 19.31 13.34 -5.22
C TYR A 184 18.25 12.64 -6.06
N GLU A 185 18.69 11.82 -7.01
CA GLU A 185 17.78 11.17 -7.94
C GLU A 185 16.76 10.29 -7.22
N VAL A 186 17.25 9.45 -6.30
CA VAL A 186 16.41 8.54 -5.51
C VAL A 186 15.37 9.32 -4.72
N SER A 187 15.76 10.39 -4.05
CA SER A 187 14.85 11.20 -3.22
C SER A 187 13.80 11.91 -4.08
N VAL A 188 14.20 12.44 -5.25
CA VAL A 188 13.27 13.04 -6.22
C VAL A 188 12.26 12.00 -6.74
N TYR A 189 12.72 10.81 -7.13
CA TYR A 189 11.84 9.74 -7.62
C TYR A 189 10.90 9.22 -6.53
N HIS A 190 11.38 9.08 -5.30
CA HIS A 190 10.54 8.69 -4.16
C HIS A 190 9.48 9.78 -3.90
N MET A 191 9.86 11.05 -3.85
CA MET A 191 8.92 12.16 -3.64
C MET A 191 7.85 12.24 -4.74
N ARG A 192 8.24 12.10 -6.01
CA ARG A 192 7.27 12.02 -7.13
C ARG A 192 6.32 10.84 -6.98
N THR A 193 6.83 9.69 -6.55
CA THR A 193 6.04 8.49 -6.29
C THR A 193 5.02 8.75 -5.19
N ILE A 194 5.42 9.38 -4.07
CA ILE A 194 4.53 9.72 -2.95
C ILE A 194 3.39 10.62 -3.42
N LYS A 195 3.69 11.72 -4.12
CA LYS A 195 2.66 12.66 -4.61
C LYS A 195 1.63 11.96 -5.49
N ARG A 196 2.10 11.11 -6.43
CA ARG A 196 1.24 10.31 -7.29
C ARG A 196 0.35 9.36 -6.47
N LEU A 197 0.92 8.62 -5.52
CA LEU A 197 0.20 7.67 -4.70
C LEU A 197 -0.87 8.34 -3.83
N LEU A 198 -0.57 9.50 -3.23
CA LEU A 198 -1.56 10.24 -2.43
C LEU A 198 -2.73 10.75 -3.28
N MET A 199 -2.46 11.29 -4.48
CA MET A 199 -3.52 11.71 -5.39
C MET A 199 -4.37 10.51 -5.84
N GLN A 200 -3.73 9.40 -6.22
CA GLN A 200 -4.43 8.18 -6.64
C GLN A 200 -5.28 7.59 -5.51
N ALA A 201 -4.76 7.53 -4.29
CA ALA A 201 -5.53 7.07 -3.13
C ALA A 201 -6.75 7.97 -2.91
N ALA A 202 -6.58 9.30 -2.97
CA ALA A 202 -7.69 10.23 -2.85
C ALA A 202 -8.80 9.96 -3.89
N ASP A 203 -8.42 9.85 -5.17
CA ASP A 203 -9.38 9.61 -6.25
C ASP A 203 -10.06 8.24 -6.14
N ARG A 204 -9.32 7.16 -5.83
CA ARG A 204 -9.88 5.81 -5.68
C ARG A 204 -10.82 5.68 -4.47
N TYR A 205 -10.53 6.32 -3.35
CA TYR A 205 -11.45 6.34 -2.21
C TYR A 205 -12.74 7.11 -2.52
N ARG A 206 -12.64 8.21 -3.27
CA ARG A 206 -13.82 8.93 -3.75
C ARG A 206 -14.64 8.08 -4.74
N GLU A 207 -14.00 7.41 -5.68
CA GLU A 207 -14.66 6.47 -6.60
C GLU A 207 -15.39 5.36 -5.83
N LYS A 208 -14.73 4.76 -4.83
CA LYS A 208 -15.33 3.74 -3.95
C LYS A 208 -16.57 4.24 -3.21
N TYR A 209 -16.52 5.48 -2.70
CA TYR A 209 -17.67 6.14 -2.09
C TYR A 209 -18.83 6.27 -3.08
N GLU A 210 -18.57 6.83 -4.27
CA GLU A 210 -19.61 7.16 -5.26
C GLU A 210 -20.20 5.92 -5.95
N LEU A 211 -19.39 4.90 -6.22
CA LEU A 211 -19.79 3.75 -7.03
C LEU A 211 -20.20 2.51 -6.24
N SER A 212 -19.87 2.42 -4.94
CA SER A 212 -20.09 1.18 -4.19
C SER A 212 -20.67 1.38 -2.81
N THR A 213 -20.00 2.14 -1.93
CA THR A 213 -20.30 2.05 -0.50
C THR A 213 -21.28 3.13 -0.04
N ASN A 214 -21.26 4.31 -0.65
CA ASN A 214 -21.89 5.53 -0.12
C ASN A 214 -21.54 5.80 1.36
N ARG A 215 -20.43 5.25 1.86
CA ARG A 215 -19.96 5.41 3.23
C ARG A 215 -19.17 6.70 3.36
N ILE A 216 -19.64 7.57 4.23
CA ILE A 216 -19.02 8.89 4.49
C ILE A 216 -17.53 8.74 4.82
N ASP A 217 -17.13 7.67 5.51
CA ASP A 217 -15.73 7.42 5.88
C ASP A 217 -14.81 7.23 4.68
N ASP A 218 -15.27 6.59 3.59
CA ASP A 218 -14.47 6.46 2.36
C ASP A 218 -14.22 7.86 1.76
N PHE A 219 -15.21 8.75 1.75
CA PHE A 219 -15.03 10.11 1.22
C PHE A 219 -14.19 10.99 2.16
N LYS A 220 -14.32 10.83 3.48
CA LYS A 220 -13.41 11.47 4.46
C LYS A 220 -11.96 11.06 4.23
N GLN A 221 -11.71 9.78 3.96
CA GLN A 221 -10.35 9.34 3.65
C GLN A 221 -9.83 9.93 2.34
N ALA A 222 -10.66 10.05 1.32
CA ALA A 222 -10.30 10.74 0.09
C ALA A 222 -9.80 12.18 0.37
N ILE A 223 -10.53 12.94 1.19
CA ILE A 223 -10.16 14.30 1.62
C ILE A 223 -8.89 14.31 2.46
N ASN A 224 -8.71 13.33 3.34
CA ASN A 224 -7.52 13.18 4.19
C ASN A 224 -6.23 13.00 3.36
N TYR A 225 -6.29 12.18 2.29
CA TYR A 225 -5.16 12.04 1.37
C TYR A 225 -4.85 13.32 0.59
N LEU A 226 -5.86 14.13 0.21
CA LEU A 226 -5.62 15.45 -0.38
C LEU A 226 -4.96 16.40 0.63
N GLY A 227 -5.35 16.36 1.89
CA GLY A 227 -4.72 17.14 2.97
C GLY A 227 -3.23 16.80 3.11
N ALA A 228 -2.90 15.51 3.16
CA ALA A 228 -1.52 15.04 3.19
C ALA A 228 -0.71 15.48 1.96
N LEU A 229 -1.29 15.39 0.75
CA LEU A 229 -0.64 15.84 -0.48
C LEU A 229 -0.39 17.35 -0.47
N ARG A 230 -1.37 18.15 -0.07
CA ARG A 230 -1.25 19.60 0.07
C ARG A 230 -0.12 19.97 1.03
N ARG A 231 -0.01 19.26 2.16
CA ARG A 231 1.07 19.49 3.14
C ARG A 231 2.45 19.27 2.51
N ILE A 232 2.61 18.24 1.68
CA ILE A 232 3.86 18.01 0.95
C ILE A 232 4.18 19.18 0.01
N HIS A 233 3.22 19.63 -0.79
CA HIS A 233 3.43 20.78 -1.68
C HIS A 233 3.86 22.03 -0.91
N ILE A 234 3.24 22.30 0.24
CA ILE A 234 3.64 23.41 1.13
C ILE A 234 5.07 23.25 1.62
N LEU A 235 5.45 22.04 2.08
CA LEU A 235 6.81 21.75 2.57
C LEU A 235 7.88 21.95 1.48
N LEU A 236 7.54 21.69 0.22
CA LEU A 236 8.45 21.85 -0.91
C LEU A 236 8.39 23.25 -1.54
N GLY A 237 7.57 24.16 -1.02
CA GLY A 237 7.40 25.51 -1.57
C GLY A 237 6.62 25.57 -2.88
N GLU A 238 5.91 24.50 -3.25
CA GLU A 238 5.13 24.38 -4.49
C GLU A 238 3.74 25.02 -4.30
N ARG A 239 3.70 26.36 -4.30
CA ARG A 239 2.50 27.13 -3.94
C ARG A 239 1.31 26.89 -4.86
N ASP A 240 1.53 26.83 -6.16
CA ASP A 240 0.46 26.66 -7.15
C ASP A 240 -0.21 25.29 -7.05
N ASP A 241 0.60 24.24 -6.85
CA ASP A 241 0.10 22.89 -6.64
C ASP A 241 -0.64 22.78 -5.30
N ALA A 242 -0.10 23.38 -4.23
CA ALA A 242 -0.76 23.40 -2.92
C ALA A 242 -2.15 24.07 -2.99
N GLU A 243 -2.28 25.17 -3.73
CA GLU A 243 -3.56 25.87 -3.93
C GLU A 243 -4.52 25.05 -4.80
N THR A 244 -4.01 24.35 -5.81
CA THR A 244 -4.81 23.46 -6.66
C THR A 244 -5.41 22.31 -5.85
N VAL A 245 -4.59 21.65 -5.01
CA VAL A 245 -5.04 20.57 -4.14
C VAL A 245 -6.02 21.10 -3.08
N LYS A 246 -5.78 22.29 -2.52
CA LYS A 246 -6.69 22.95 -1.58
C LYS A 246 -8.08 23.18 -2.19
N LYS A 247 -8.15 23.76 -3.39
CA LYS A 247 -9.43 23.97 -4.08
C LYS A 247 -10.18 22.65 -4.28
N LYS A 248 -9.49 21.58 -4.69
CA LYS A 248 -10.07 20.24 -4.81
C LYS A 248 -10.59 19.74 -3.45
N GLN A 249 -9.82 19.91 -2.39
CA GLN A 249 -10.18 19.53 -1.02
C GLN A 249 -11.42 20.29 -0.53
N ASP A 250 -11.51 21.59 -0.77
CA ASP A 250 -12.64 22.45 -0.35
C ASP A 250 -13.94 22.04 -1.09
N ILE A 251 -13.85 21.80 -2.40
CA ILE A 251 -14.99 21.31 -3.20
C ILE A 251 -15.50 19.97 -2.66
N TRP A 252 -14.58 19.06 -2.31
CA TRP A 252 -14.95 17.73 -1.83
C TRP A 252 -15.55 17.79 -0.42
N SER A 253 -15.01 18.63 0.46
CA SER A 253 -15.57 18.88 1.79
C SER A 253 -16.99 19.45 1.70
N ALA A 254 -17.22 20.46 0.86
CA ALA A 254 -18.55 21.02 0.65
C ALA A 254 -19.54 19.98 0.11
N LYS A 255 -19.11 19.10 -0.81
CA LYS A 255 -19.93 17.98 -1.29
C LYS A 255 -20.27 17.00 -0.16
N LEU A 256 -19.28 16.61 0.64
CA LEU A 256 -19.48 15.71 1.78
C LEU A 256 -20.50 16.26 2.78
N GLU A 257 -20.39 17.55 3.13
CA GLU A 257 -21.34 18.23 4.02
C GLU A 257 -22.76 18.24 3.44
N ALA A 258 -22.90 18.52 2.15
CA ALA A 258 -24.20 18.49 1.47
C ALA A 258 -24.81 17.08 1.47
N ASP A 259 -24.00 16.05 1.21
CA ASP A 259 -24.45 14.65 1.20
C ASP A 259 -24.80 14.16 2.62
N GLN A 260 -24.12 14.66 3.66
CA GLN A 260 -24.47 14.42 5.07
C GLN A 260 -25.82 15.03 5.44
N LYS A 261 -26.03 16.32 5.14
CA LYS A 261 -27.31 17.01 5.40
C LYS A 261 -28.50 16.31 4.73
N LYS A 262 -28.32 15.83 3.49
CA LYS A 262 -29.36 15.06 2.77
C LYS A 262 -29.71 13.73 3.45
N LYS A 263 -28.77 13.08 4.13
CA LYS A 263 -29.01 11.84 4.87
C LYS A 263 -29.69 12.09 6.22
N GLU A 264 -29.40 13.23 6.84
CA GLU A 264 -29.99 13.62 8.13
C GLU A 264 -31.43 14.16 7.98
N ASP A 265 -31.82 14.63 6.79
CA ASP A 265 -33.14 15.22 6.54
C ASP A 265 -33.93 14.50 5.42
N PRO A 266 -34.49 13.28 5.66
CA PRO A 266 -35.19 12.51 4.64
C PRO A 266 -36.45 13.18 4.06
N PHE A 267 -37.01 14.17 4.77
CA PHE A 267 -38.29 14.81 4.45
C PHE A 267 -38.20 15.94 3.41
N LEU A 268 -37.01 16.42 3.07
CA LEU A 268 -36.80 17.41 2.00
C LEU A 268 -36.66 16.77 0.59
N SER A 269 -36.56 15.45 0.49
CA SER A 269 -36.38 14.73 -0.80
C SER A 269 -37.69 14.41 -1.54
N LYS A 270 -38.85 14.75 -0.98
CA LYS A 270 -40.19 14.47 -1.54
C LYS A 270 -41.09 15.71 -1.72
N LYS A 271 -40.52 16.86 -2.08
CA LYS A 271 -41.30 18.00 -2.61
C LYS A 271 -40.76 18.43 -3.96
#